data_AF-E7RMG0-F1
#
_entry.id   AF-E7RMG0-F1
#
_cell.length_a   1.000
_cell.length_b   1.000
_cell.length_c   1.000
_cell.angle_alpha   90.00
_cell.angle_beta   90.00
_cell.angle_gamma   90.00
#
_symmetry.space_group_name_H-M   'P 1'
#
loop_
_entity.id
_entity.type
_entity.pdbx_description
1 polymer ?
#
loop_
_entity_poly.entity_id
_entity_poly.type
_entity_poly.pdbx_seq_one_letter_code
_entity_poly.pdbx_strand_id
1 'polypeptide(L)'
;MQSLPFYKLNAMKKIFLMALVMIASAMFTTVSAGNKKDKKQQPAPTTLVLTTLSDSLSYASGMSNTNGLLPYIRQQYGVDSTYIADFVKGFEEAMGKNDDLHYTAYSAGIQIADMVKKRILPQVKSMFEGSKDSIDSKLFEKGFVAGVLNDTTHYTMSTAETFCKEIKEEAFKQKNKAYLDENKAWLAANAKKEGVKTTASGLQYKVITQGTGETPQPFDSVTVKYEGKTIDGNVFDSSYKRNPQTAKFRCDQVIKGWTEALTMMPAGSKWELYIPQELAYGARQAGQIKPYSTLIFTVELVSVDKPQASAESSKPAVSPKKPARKKK
;
A
#
# COMPACT_ATOMS: atom_id res chain seq x y z
N MET A 1 56.84 5.10 -18.77
CA MET A 1 57.02 3.77 -18.16
C MET A 1 55.93 3.65 -17.11
N GLN A 2 54.84 2.90 -17.25
CA GLN A 2 54.71 1.49 -17.63
C GLN A 2 53.53 1.26 -18.59
N SER A 3 53.67 0.26 -19.44
CA SER A 3 52.78 -0.17 -20.51
C SER A 3 51.55 -0.93 -20.01
N LEU A 4 50.38 -0.62 -20.57
CA LEU A 4 49.16 -1.43 -20.52
C LEU A 4 49.36 -2.78 -21.21
N PRO A 5 48.82 -3.90 -20.69
CA PRO A 5 48.85 -5.16 -21.42
C PRO A 5 47.75 -5.19 -22.48
N PHE A 6 48.18 -5.32 -23.74
CA PHE A 6 47.37 -5.75 -24.87
C PHE A 6 46.65 -7.07 -24.53
N TYR A 7 45.31 -7.05 -24.46
CA TYR A 7 44.53 -8.28 -24.55
C TYR A 7 44.60 -8.78 -26.00
N LYS A 8 45.45 -9.78 -26.21
CA LYS A 8 45.49 -10.56 -27.44
C LYS A 8 44.13 -11.24 -27.64
N LEU A 9 43.52 -10.91 -28.78
CA LEU A 9 42.44 -11.63 -29.43
C LEU A 9 42.87 -13.11 -29.59
N ASN A 10 42.42 -13.99 -28.70
CA ASN A 10 42.75 -15.41 -28.76
C ASN A 10 41.58 -16.17 -29.37
N ALA A 11 41.74 -16.48 -30.65
CA ALA A 11 41.16 -17.58 -31.40
C ALA A 11 39.71 -17.98 -31.07
N MET A 12 38.77 -17.62 -31.95
CA MET A 12 37.56 -18.40 -32.17
C MET A 12 37.96 -19.86 -32.37
N LYS A 13 37.80 -20.69 -31.32
CA LYS A 13 37.79 -22.14 -31.46
C LYS A 13 36.67 -22.45 -32.45
N LYS A 14 37.01 -23.07 -33.58
CA LYS A 14 36.05 -23.64 -34.51
C LYS A 14 35.20 -24.64 -33.71
N ILE A 15 34.01 -24.23 -33.29
CA ILE A 15 33.04 -25.13 -32.66
C ILE A 15 32.58 -26.07 -33.77
N PHE A 16 33.05 -27.31 -33.71
CA PHE A 16 32.65 -28.37 -34.63
C PHE A 16 31.13 -28.56 -34.50
N LEU A 17 30.42 -28.45 -35.63
CA LEU A 17 28.98 -28.65 -35.74
C LEU A 17 28.74 -30.16 -35.67
N MET A 18 28.52 -30.68 -34.46
CA MET A 18 28.17 -32.08 -34.25
C MET A 18 26.64 -32.15 -34.17
N ALA A 19 26.00 -32.81 -35.14
CA ALA A 19 24.55 -33.04 -35.11
C ALA A 19 24.19 -33.75 -33.80
N LEU A 20 23.42 -33.08 -32.95
CA LEU A 20 23.05 -33.60 -31.64
C LEU A 20 21.61 -34.12 -31.73
N VAL A 21 21.47 -35.42 -31.56
CA VAL A 21 20.20 -36.13 -31.62
C VAL A 21 19.72 -36.34 -30.18
N MET A 22 18.58 -35.75 -29.81
CA MET A 22 17.98 -35.94 -28.48
C MET A 22 16.61 -36.60 -28.61
N ILE A 23 16.38 -37.61 -27.78
CA ILE A 23 15.08 -38.29 -27.69
C ILE A 23 14.24 -37.53 -26.66
N ALA A 24 13.22 -36.80 -27.12
CA ALA A 24 12.23 -36.21 -26.24
C ALA A 24 11.17 -37.25 -25.87
N SER A 25 11.17 -37.73 -24.62
CA SER A 25 10.14 -38.68 -24.14
C SER A 25 8.91 -37.92 -23.66
N ALA A 26 7.88 -37.80 -24.50
CA ALA A 26 6.55 -37.39 -24.07
C ALA A 26 5.89 -38.54 -23.29
N MET A 27 6.12 -38.60 -21.97
CA MET A 27 5.47 -39.58 -21.08
C MET A 27 4.06 -39.12 -20.75
N PHE A 28 3.08 -39.39 -21.63
CA PHE A 28 1.66 -39.38 -21.25
C PHE A 28 1.22 -40.80 -20.89
N THR A 29 0.99 -41.06 -19.61
CA THR A 29 0.16 -42.20 -19.18
C THR A 29 -0.87 -41.74 -18.15
N THR A 30 -2.06 -41.31 -18.61
CA THR A 30 -3.25 -41.37 -17.78
C THR A 30 -3.97 -42.68 -18.09
N VAL A 31 -3.85 -43.66 -17.20
CA VAL A 31 -4.74 -44.82 -17.17
C VAL A 31 -6.08 -44.35 -16.63
N SER A 32 -7.08 -44.22 -17.50
CA SER A 32 -8.49 -44.20 -17.12
C SER A 32 -9.16 -45.42 -17.75
N ALA A 33 -9.73 -46.27 -16.91
CA ALA A 33 -10.47 -47.45 -17.30
C ALA A 33 -11.84 -47.04 -17.87
N GLY A 34 -12.08 -47.30 -19.16
CA GLY A 34 -13.38 -47.09 -19.77
C GLY A 34 -13.41 -47.36 -21.28
N ASN A 35 -14.02 -48.48 -21.65
CA ASN A 35 -14.47 -48.90 -22.99
C ASN A 35 -13.44 -49.15 -24.12
N LYS A 36 -13.31 -50.45 -24.44
CA LYS A 36 -12.71 -51.01 -25.67
C LYS A 36 -13.50 -50.55 -26.90
N LYS A 37 -13.04 -49.51 -27.60
CA LYS A 37 -13.13 -49.31 -29.07
C LYS A 37 -12.55 -47.93 -29.39
N ASP A 38 -11.22 -47.86 -29.45
CA ASP A 38 -10.41 -46.93 -30.25
C ASP A 38 -8.96 -47.03 -29.79
N LYS A 39 -8.22 -48.03 -30.31
CA LYS A 39 -6.76 -48.02 -30.23
C LYS A 39 -6.24 -47.06 -31.30
N LYS A 40 -6.26 -45.75 -31.03
CA LYS A 40 -5.36 -44.84 -31.74
C LYS A 40 -3.94 -45.19 -31.30
N GLN A 41 -3.12 -45.66 -32.26
CA GLN A 41 -1.69 -45.83 -32.07
C GLN A 41 -1.11 -44.52 -31.53
N GLN A 42 -0.44 -44.63 -30.39
CA GLN A 42 0.37 -43.58 -29.82
C GLN A 42 1.47 -43.25 -30.85
N PRO A 43 1.63 -41.98 -31.30
CA PRO A 43 2.71 -41.64 -32.22
C PRO A 43 4.06 -41.98 -31.58
N ALA A 44 4.97 -42.56 -32.38
CA ALA A 44 6.33 -42.86 -31.94
C ALA A 44 7.02 -41.59 -31.39
N PRO A 45 7.95 -41.70 -30.43
CA PRO A 45 8.68 -40.55 -29.92
C PRO A 45 9.36 -39.81 -31.08
N THR A 46 8.97 -38.55 -31.28
CA THR A 46 9.57 -37.68 -32.30
C THR A 46 10.96 -37.29 -31.84
N THR A 47 12.00 -37.87 -32.44
CA THR A 47 13.38 -37.51 -32.15
C THR A 47 13.68 -36.10 -32.66
N LEU A 48 14.06 -35.18 -31.77
CA LEU A 48 14.50 -33.83 -32.16
C LEU A 48 15.95 -33.89 -32.63
N VAL A 49 16.21 -33.40 -33.84
CA VAL A 49 17.55 -33.33 -34.43
C VAL A 49 17.92 -31.88 -34.67
N LEU A 50 19.02 -31.42 -34.05
CA LEU A 50 19.55 -30.06 -34.25
C LEU A 50 20.56 -30.10 -35.39
N THR A 51 20.18 -29.56 -36.55
CA THR A 51 20.95 -29.70 -37.79
C THR A 51 21.76 -28.46 -38.13
N THR A 52 21.36 -27.29 -37.63
CA THR A 52 22.03 -26.02 -37.88
C THR A 52 22.59 -25.37 -36.61
N LEU A 53 23.49 -24.39 -36.78
CA LEU A 53 23.90 -23.51 -35.69
C LEU A 53 22.71 -22.75 -35.10
N SER A 54 21.74 -22.37 -35.93
CA SER A 54 20.54 -21.67 -35.47
C SER A 54 19.67 -22.57 -34.59
N ASP A 55 19.52 -23.85 -34.95
CA ASP A 55 18.77 -24.84 -34.15
C ASP A 55 19.46 -25.01 -32.78
N SER A 56 20.78 -25.17 -32.82
CA SER A 56 21.60 -25.34 -31.61
C SER A 56 21.56 -24.10 -30.71
N LEU A 57 21.68 -22.91 -31.30
CA LEU A 57 21.58 -21.63 -30.58
C LEU A 57 20.19 -21.46 -29.97
N SER A 58 19.12 -21.78 -30.71
CA SER A 58 17.74 -21.65 -30.24
C SER A 58 17.46 -22.58 -29.07
N TYR A 59 17.85 -23.86 -29.20
CA TYR A 59 17.71 -24.86 -28.14
C TYR A 59 18.51 -24.49 -26.89
N ALA A 60 19.79 -24.13 -27.07
CA ALA A 60 20.65 -23.70 -25.97
C ALA A 60 20.17 -22.40 -25.31
N SER A 61 19.57 -21.48 -26.08
CA SER A 61 18.96 -20.26 -25.54
C SER A 61 17.73 -20.58 -24.69
N GLY A 62 16.88 -21.51 -25.13
CA GLY A 62 15.76 -21.99 -24.32
C GLY A 62 16.26 -22.59 -22.99
N MET A 63 17.25 -23.48 -23.04
CA MET A 63 17.83 -24.09 -21.84
C MET A 63 18.46 -23.05 -20.90
N SER A 64 19.26 -22.12 -21.42
CA SER A 64 20.00 -21.16 -20.60
C SER A 64 19.07 -20.18 -19.87
N ASN A 65 17.88 -19.91 -20.41
CA ASN A 65 16.84 -19.10 -19.77
C ASN A 65 16.06 -19.83 -18.67
N THR A 66 16.32 -21.11 -18.42
CA THR A 66 15.68 -21.87 -17.32
C THR A 66 16.48 -21.85 -16.01
N ASN A 67 17.63 -21.17 -15.98
CA ASN A 67 18.49 -21.18 -14.80
C ASN A 67 17.74 -20.58 -13.58
N GLY A 68 17.63 -21.35 -12.50
CA GLY A 68 16.88 -20.95 -11.30
C GLY A 68 15.36 -21.16 -11.36
N LEU A 69 14.80 -21.63 -12.50
CA LEU A 69 13.37 -21.81 -12.67
C LEU A 69 12.79 -22.89 -11.74
N LEU A 70 13.45 -24.04 -11.58
CA LEU A 70 13.00 -25.10 -10.67
C LEU A 70 12.96 -24.65 -9.20
N PRO A 71 14.03 -24.01 -8.64
CA PRO A 71 13.95 -23.37 -7.33
C PRO A 71 12.79 -22.38 -7.21
N TYR A 72 12.60 -21.53 -8.22
CA TYR A 72 11.49 -20.56 -8.24
C TYR A 72 10.12 -21.24 -8.22
N ILE A 73 9.89 -22.25 -9.06
CA ILE A 73 8.64 -23.01 -9.13
C ILE A 73 8.32 -23.65 -7.76
N ARG A 74 9.33 -24.23 -7.11
CA ARG A 74 9.18 -24.77 -5.75
C ARG A 74 8.83 -23.70 -4.74
N GLN A 75 9.55 -22.58 -4.73
CA GLN A 75 9.36 -21.52 -3.75
C GLN A 75 8.01 -20.81 -3.93
N GLN A 76 7.62 -20.50 -5.17
CA GLN A 76 6.47 -19.67 -5.47
C GLN A 76 5.16 -20.46 -5.56
N TYR A 77 5.24 -21.71 -6.04
CA TYR A 77 4.05 -22.54 -6.29
C TYR A 77 3.99 -23.79 -5.42
N GLY A 78 5.03 -24.10 -4.64
CA GLY A 78 5.08 -25.32 -3.83
C GLY A 78 5.18 -26.60 -4.68
N VAL A 79 5.53 -26.47 -5.96
CA VAL A 79 5.57 -27.57 -6.93
C VAL A 79 6.99 -28.13 -6.96
N ASP A 80 7.19 -29.34 -6.44
CA ASP A 80 8.46 -30.05 -6.49
C ASP A 80 8.61 -30.93 -7.75
N SER A 81 9.71 -31.68 -7.83
CA SER A 81 10.01 -32.53 -9.01
C SER A 81 8.96 -33.62 -9.26
N THR A 82 8.13 -33.97 -8.28
CA THR A 82 7.05 -34.95 -8.42
C THR A 82 6.00 -34.48 -9.43
N TYR A 83 5.81 -33.16 -9.54
CA TYR A 83 4.75 -32.54 -10.35
C TYR A 83 5.31 -31.83 -11.60
N ILE A 84 6.59 -32.02 -11.92
CA ILE A 84 7.22 -31.31 -13.05
C ILE A 84 6.62 -31.75 -14.40
N ALA A 85 6.12 -32.98 -14.50
CA ALA A 85 5.44 -33.47 -15.70
C ALA A 85 4.16 -32.66 -15.99
N ASP A 86 3.38 -32.32 -14.95
CA ASP A 86 2.18 -31.49 -15.08
C ASP A 86 2.55 -30.05 -15.47
N PHE A 87 3.64 -29.51 -14.90
CA PHE A 87 4.16 -28.21 -15.29
C PHE A 87 4.56 -28.17 -16.77
N VAL A 88 5.34 -29.15 -17.24
CA VAL A 88 5.78 -29.24 -18.64
C VAL A 88 4.58 -29.34 -19.57
N LYS A 89 3.60 -30.21 -19.23
CA LYS A 89 2.36 -30.35 -20.00
C LYS A 89 1.62 -29.01 -20.13
N GLY A 90 1.45 -28.28 -19.02
CA GLY A 90 0.78 -26.97 -19.03
C GLY A 90 1.55 -25.92 -19.84
N PHE A 91 2.88 -25.91 -19.74
CA PHE A 91 3.74 -25.00 -20.49
C PHE A 91 3.68 -25.28 -22.00
N GLU A 92 3.81 -26.54 -22.42
CA GLU A 92 3.73 -26.94 -23.84
C GLU A 92 2.35 -26.65 -24.43
N GLU A 93 1.27 -26.92 -23.68
CA GLU A 93 -0.08 -26.56 -24.08
C GLU A 93 -0.22 -25.04 -24.28
N ALA A 94 0.27 -24.23 -23.33
CA ALA A 94 0.24 -22.77 -23.43
C ALA A 94 0.99 -22.24 -24.65
N MET A 95 2.21 -22.75 -24.89
CA MET A 95 3.05 -22.33 -26.03
C MET A 95 2.45 -22.73 -27.38
N GLY A 96 1.61 -23.77 -27.42
CA GLY A 96 0.90 -24.20 -28.61
C GLY A 96 -0.36 -23.41 -28.96
N LYS A 97 -0.78 -22.46 -28.11
CA LYS A 97 -2.08 -21.76 -28.18
C LYS A 97 -1.96 -20.28 -28.58
N ASN A 98 -0.96 -19.93 -29.38
CA ASN A 98 -0.73 -18.55 -29.83
C ASN A 98 -2.00 -17.94 -30.49
N ASP A 99 -2.35 -16.73 -30.07
CA ASP A 99 -3.50 -15.94 -30.56
C ASP A 99 -4.90 -16.59 -30.37
N ASP A 100 -5.02 -17.65 -29.55
CA ASP A 100 -6.31 -18.24 -29.19
C ASP A 100 -6.98 -17.42 -28.06
N LEU A 101 -8.00 -16.63 -28.41
CA LEU A 101 -8.72 -15.80 -27.45
C LEU A 101 -9.49 -16.63 -26.40
N HIS A 102 -9.95 -17.83 -26.74
CA HIS A 102 -10.63 -18.71 -25.76
C HIS A 102 -9.64 -19.20 -24.71
N TYR A 103 -8.44 -19.62 -25.15
CA TYR A 103 -7.37 -20.00 -24.23
C TYR A 103 -6.89 -18.79 -23.40
N THR A 104 -6.78 -17.62 -24.02
CA THR A 104 -6.43 -16.37 -23.33
C THR A 104 -7.43 -16.03 -22.23
N ALA A 105 -8.73 -16.09 -22.51
CA ALA A 105 -9.78 -15.85 -21.50
C ALA A 105 -9.75 -16.89 -20.37
N TYR A 106 -9.59 -18.17 -20.71
CA TYR A 106 -9.49 -19.26 -19.73
C TYR A 106 -8.29 -19.09 -18.80
N SER A 107 -7.11 -18.82 -19.35
CA SER A 107 -5.88 -18.60 -18.57
C SER A 107 -5.95 -17.33 -17.71
N ALA A 108 -6.58 -16.26 -18.19
CA ALA A 108 -6.87 -15.07 -17.38
C ALA A 108 -7.76 -15.42 -16.17
N GLY A 109 -8.78 -16.26 -16.36
CA GLY A 109 -9.62 -16.76 -15.27
C GLY A 109 -8.83 -17.50 -14.19
N ILE A 110 -7.90 -18.39 -14.58
CA ILE A 110 -7.01 -19.10 -13.65
C ILE A 110 -6.12 -18.11 -12.87
N GLN A 111 -5.52 -17.15 -13.55
CA GLN A 111 -4.64 -16.15 -12.92
C GLN A 111 -5.39 -15.29 -11.91
N ILE A 112 -6.60 -14.82 -12.26
CA ILE A 112 -7.45 -14.04 -11.36
C ILE A 112 -7.90 -14.90 -10.18
N ALA A 113 -8.25 -16.17 -10.39
CA ALA A 113 -8.62 -17.08 -9.31
C ALA A 113 -7.47 -17.27 -8.29
N ASP A 114 -6.23 -17.40 -8.76
CA ASP A 114 -5.05 -17.47 -7.87
C ASP A 114 -4.87 -16.17 -7.07
N MET A 115 -5.03 -15.01 -7.72
CA MET A 115 -5.01 -13.71 -7.04
C MET A 115 -6.13 -13.60 -5.98
N VAL A 116 -7.34 -14.04 -6.31
CA VAL A 116 -8.48 -14.03 -5.38
C VAL A 116 -8.16 -14.91 -4.18
N LYS A 117 -7.69 -16.14 -4.41
CA LYS A 117 -7.40 -17.12 -3.35
C LYS A 117 -6.25 -16.70 -2.44
N LYS A 118 -5.17 -16.15 -3.00
CA LYS A 118 -3.95 -15.83 -2.25
C LYS A 118 -3.96 -14.43 -1.63
N ARG A 119 -4.68 -13.47 -2.23
CA ARG A 119 -4.64 -12.07 -1.80
C ARG A 119 -5.99 -11.55 -1.34
N ILE A 120 -7.02 -11.64 -2.18
CA ILE A 120 -8.30 -10.94 -1.93
C ILE A 120 -9.09 -11.63 -0.81
N LEU A 121 -9.34 -12.94 -0.92
CA LEU A 121 -10.16 -13.68 0.03
C LEU A 121 -9.56 -13.67 1.46
N PRO A 122 -8.25 -13.92 1.68
CA PRO A 122 -7.65 -13.79 3.00
C PRO A 122 -7.76 -12.38 3.57
N GLN A 123 -7.52 -11.34 2.75
CA GLN A 123 -7.66 -9.95 3.18
C GLN A 123 -9.11 -9.64 3.60
N VAL A 124 -10.10 -10.05 2.82
CA VAL A 124 -11.51 -9.83 3.16
C VAL A 124 -11.91 -10.61 4.42
N LYS A 125 -11.45 -11.85 4.60
CA LYS A 125 -11.66 -12.62 5.84
C LYS A 125 -11.06 -11.92 7.06
N SER A 126 -9.84 -11.39 6.94
CA SER A 126 -9.16 -10.71 8.06
C SER A 126 -9.90 -9.47 8.59
N MET A 127 -10.75 -8.86 7.76
CA MET A 127 -11.58 -7.72 8.19
C MET A 127 -12.64 -8.11 9.22
N PHE A 128 -13.02 -9.39 9.26
CA PHE A 128 -14.05 -9.94 10.13
C PHE A 128 -13.49 -10.75 11.31
N GLU A 129 -12.16 -10.87 11.41
CA GLU A 129 -11.52 -11.51 12.56
C GLU A 129 -11.88 -10.81 13.88
N GLY A 130 -12.38 -11.58 14.84
CA GLY A 130 -12.85 -11.07 16.13
C GLY A 130 -14.23 -10.40 16.07
N SER A 131 -14.89 -10.40 14.91
CA SER A 131 -16.29 -9.98 14.78
C SER A 131 -17.24 -11.19 14.90
N LYS A 132 -18.55 -10.92 14.99
CA LYS A 132 -19.59 -11.97 14.98
C LYS A 132 -19.81 -12.59 13.59
N ASP A 133 -19.38 -11.90 12.54
CA ASP A 133 -19.61 -12.27 11.15
C ASP A 133 -18.37 -12.93 10.54
N SER A 134 -18.55 -13.65 9.44
CA SER A 134 -17.44 -14.28 8.72
C SER A 134 -17.75 -14.43 7.22
N ILE A 135 -16.72 -14.70 6.43
CA ILE A 135 -16.83 -14.87 4.98
C ILE A 135 -16.66 -16.34 4.64
N ASP A 136 -17.74 -16.95 4.14
CA ASP A 136 -17.69 -18.29 3.58
C ASP A 136 -17.01 -18.26 2.20
N SER A 137 -15.99 -19.12 2.02
CA SER A 137 -15.21 -19.15 0.77
C SER A 137 -16.06 -19.50 -0.45
N LYS A 138 -16.96 -20.49 -0.32
CA LYS A 138 -17.74 -21.00 -1.45
C LYS A 138 -18.77 -19.98 -1.90
N LEU A 139 -19.41 -19.29 -0.96
CA LEU A 139 -20.34 -18.21 -1.27
C LEU A 139 -19.62 -16.97 -1.82
N PHE A 140 -18.41 -16.66 -1.32
CA PHE A 140 -17.59 -15.60 -1.89
C PHE A 140 -17.22 -15.89 -3.35
N GLU A 141 -16.81 -17.12 -3.66
CA GLU A 141 -16.51 -17.58 -5.02
C GLU A 141 -17.75 -17.46 -5.93
N LYS A 142 -18.92 -17.92 -5.47
CA LYS A 142 -20.18 -17.75 -6.20
C LYS A 142 -20.52 -16.28 -6.45
N GLY A 143 -20.33 -15.41 -5.45
CA GLY A 143 -20.54 -13.97 -5.60
C GLY A 143 -19.58 -13.32 -6.59
N PHE A 144 -18.32 -13.76 -6.62
CA PHE A 144 -17.33 -13.30 -7.60
C PHE A 144 -17.76 -13.67 -9.03
N VAL A 145 -18.19 -14.91 -9.26
CA VAL A 145 -18.71 -15.35 -10.57
C VAL A 145 -19.98 -14.60 -10.95
N ALA A 146 -20.92 -14.42 -10.03
CA ALA A 146 -22.14 -13.64 -10.26
C ALA A 146 -21.81 -12.20 -10.70
N GLY A 147 -20.83 -11.55 -10.07
CA GLY A 147 -20.36 -10.22 -10.47
C GLY A 147 -19.81 -10.16 -11.89
N VAL A 148 -19.02 -11.16 -12.31
CA VAL A 148 -18.48 -11.24 -13.68
C VAL A 148 -19.59 -11.46 -14.71
N LEU A 149 -20.58 -12.28 -14.39
CA LEU A 149 -21.72 -12.58 -15.25
C LEU A 149 -22.82 -11.51 -15.19
N ASN A 150 -22.65 -10.48 -14.34
CA ASN A 150 -23.68 -9.50 -14.03
C ASN A 150 -25.02 -10.15 -13.61
N ASP A 151 -24.93 -11.25 -12.86
CA ASP A 151 -26.09 -11.93 -12.29
C ASP A 151 -26.61 -11.15 -11.08
N THR A 152 -27.80 -10.59 -11.22
CA THR A 152 -28.44 -9.74 -10.22
C THR A 152 -29.48 -10.47 -9.36
N THR A 153 -29.54 -11.80 -9.45
CA THR A 153 -30.54 -12.64 -8.76
C THR A 153 -30.62 -12.37 -7.26
N HIS A 154 -29.48 -12.13 -6.61
CA HIS A 154 -29.42 -11.87 -5.17
C HIS A 154 -29.13 -10.41 -4.81
N TYR A 155 -28.26 -9.75 -5.57
CA TYR A 155 -27.86 -8.37 -5.35
C TYR A 155 -27.53 -7.70 -6.68
N THR A 156 -27.82 -6.40 -6.78
CA THR A 156 -27.13 -5.53 -7.75
C THR A 156 -25.75 -5.16 -7.20
N MET A 157 -24.81 -4.77 -8.06
CA MET A 157 -23.46 -4.34 -7.64
C MET A 157 -23.53 -3.24 -6.56
N SER A 158 -24.38 -2.22 -6.77
CA SER A 158 -24.56 -1.12 -5.82
C SER A 158 -25.09 -1.59 -4.46
N THR A 159 -26.06 -2.51 -4.44
CA THR A 159 -26.61 -3.04 -3.18
C THR A 159 -25.60 -3.95 -2.46
N ALA A 160 -24.80 -4.73 -3.20
CA ALA A 160 -23.74 -5.56 -2.63
C ALA A 160 -22.62 -4.69 -2.01
N GLU A 161 -22.21 -3.63 -2.70
CA GLU A 161 -21.22 -2.67 -2.19
C GLU A 161 -21.70 -1.98 -0.91
N THR A 162 -22.94 -1.50 -0.92
CA THR A 162 -23.55 -0.84 0.24
C THR A 162 -23.63 -1.78 1.44
N PHE A 163 -24.18 -2.99 1.23
CA PHE A 163 -24.26 -4.01 2.28
C PHE A 163 -22.88 -4.37 2.84
N CYS A 164 -21.91 -4.64 1.96
CA CYS A 164 -20.55 -4.97 2.39
C CYS A 164 -19.89 -3.82 3.15
N LYS A 165 -20.14 -2.56 2.76
CA LYS A 165 -19.61 -1.39 3.44
C LYS A 165 -20.14 -1.31 4.87
N GLU A 166 -21.46 -1.41 5.05
CA GLU A 166 -22.09 -1.32 6.37
C GLU A 166 -21.61 -2.42 7.31
N ILE A 167 -21.56 -3.66 6.83
CA ILE A 167 -21.11 -4.82 7.63
C ILE A 167 -19.62 -4.70 7.98
N LYS A 168 -18.76 -4.19 7.07
CA LYS A 168 -17.34 -3.92 7.36
C LYS A 168 -17.17 -2.79 8.37
N GLU A 169 -17.94 -1.71 8.27
CA GLU A 169 -17.88 -0.60 9.22
C GLU A 169 -18.29 -1.05 10.63
N GLU A 170 -19.32 -1.89 10.74
CA GLU A 170 -19.74 -2.45 12.02
C GLU A 170 -18.69 -3.42 12.58
N ALA A 171 -18.18 -4.36 11.78
CA ALA A 171 -17.11 -5.27 12.20
C ALA A 171 -15.87 -4.50 12.68
N PHE A 172 -15.50 -3.43 11.98
CA PHE A 172 -14.39 -2.56 12.36
C PHE A 172 -14.64 -1.83 13.69
N LYS A 173 -15.85 -1.29 13.90
CA LYS A 173 -16.22 -0.66 15.17
C LYS A 173 -16.15 -1.66 16.32
N GLN A 174 -16.71 -2.86 16.13
CA GLN A 174 -16.70 -3.91 17.17
C GLN A 174 -15.28 -4.34 17.51
N LYS A 175 -14.45 -4.60 16.50
CA LYS A 175 -13.03 -4.97 16.68
C LYS A 175 -12.25 -3.94 17.51
N ASN A 176 -12.56 -2.66 17.34
CA ASN A 176 -11.87 -1.58 18.05
C ASN A 176 -12.64 -1.08 19.29
N LYS A 177 -13.79 -1.67 19.63
CA LYS A 177 -14.68 -1.16 20.67
C LYS A 177 -14.00 -1.11 22.04
N ALA A 178 -13.30 -2.17 22.43
CA ALA A 178 -12.60 -2.22 23.72
C ALA A 178 -11.57 -1.08 23.85
N TYR A 179 -10.78 -0.85 22.80
CA TYR A 179 -9.78 0.22 22.77
C TYR A 179 -10.42 1.62 22.74
N LEU A 180 -11.51 1.80 22.00
CA LEU A 180 -12.31 3.04 22.02
C LEU A 180 -12.83 3.35 23.43
N ASP A 181 -13.40 2.35 24.10
CA ASP A 181 -13.96 2.50 25.45
C ASP A 181 -12.86 2.78 26.49
N GLU A 182 -11.70 2.11 26.39
CA GLU A 182 -10.52 2.38 27.20
C GLU A 182 -10.05 3.83 27.06
N ASN A 183 -9.93 4.33 25.83
CA ASN A 183 -9.52 5.70 25.55
C ASN A 183 -10.52 6.73 26.10
N LYS A 184 -11.82 6.48 25.96
CA LYS A 184 -12.87 7.32 26.54
C LYS A 184 -12.82 7.33 28.07
N ALA A 185 -12.66 6.17 28.70
CA ALA A 185 -12.55 6.06 30.15
C ALA A 185 -11.30 6.78 30.68
N TRP A 186 -10.18 6.64 29.97
CA TRP A 186 -8.94 7.33 30.29
C TRP A 186 -9.13 8.85 30.28
N LEU A 187 -9.76 9.41 29.24
CA LEU A 187 -10.06 10.85 29.17
C LEU A 187 -11.01 11.30 30.29
N ALA A 188 -12.05 10.53 30.59
CA ALA A 188 -12.99 10.85 31.67
C ALA A 188 -12.31 10.86 33.05
N ALA A 189 -11.35 9.96 33.28
CA ALA A 189 -10.52 9.96 34.48
C ALA A 189 -9.52 11.14 34.49
N ASN A 190 -8.90 11.44 33.35
CA ASN A 190 -7.93 12.52 33.23
C ASN A 190 -8.55 13.90 33.47
N ALA A 191 -9.79 14.13 33.02
CA ALA A 191 -10.53 15.37 33.24
C ALA A 191 -10.70 15.75 34.71
N LYS A 192 -10.62 14.76 35.63
CA LYS A 192 -10.77 14.96 37.08
C LYS A 192 -9.45 15.27 37.78
N LYS A 193 -8.31 15.21 37.08
CA LYS A 193 -7.00 15.47 37.66
C LYS A 193 -6.78 16.96 37.87
N GLU A 194 -6.01 17.29 38.90
CA GLU A 194 -5.69 18.67 39.24
C GLU A 194 -4.95 19.39 38.09
N GLY A 195 -5.44 20.59 37.78
CA GLY A 195 -4.91 21.47 36.73
C GLY A 195 -5.36 21.12 35.32
N VAL A 196 -6.11 20.03 35.12
CA VAL A 196 -6.69 19.68 33.81
C VAL A 196 -7.96 20.51 33.59
N LYS A 197 -8.04 21.16 32.44
CA LYS A 197 -9.21 21.90 31.95
C LYS A 197 -9.77 21.21 30.71
N THR A 198 -11.08 21.25 30.53
CA THR A 198 -11.77 20.68 29.35
C THR A 198 -12.53 21.79 28.63
N THR A 199 -12.36 21.89 27.31
CA THR A 199 -13.09 22.85 26.47
C THR A 199 -14.44 22.26 26.00
N ALA A 200 -15.26 23.08 25.37
CA ALA A 200 -16.56 22.64 24.83
C ALA A 200 -16.44 21.60 23.71
N SER A 201 -15.31 21.54 22.99
CA SER A 201 -15.04 20.53 21.96
C SER A 201 -14.62 19.17 22.55
N GLY A 202 -14.34 19.12 23.85
CA GLY A 202 -13.80 17.96 24.54
C GLY A 202 -12.28 17.90 24.59
N LEU A 203 -11.56 18.87 24.02
CA LEU A 203 -10.12 19.01 24.22
C LEU A 203 -9.82 19.20 25.71
N GLN A 204 -8.92 18.38 26.25
CA GLN A 204 -8.40 18.59 27.59
C GLN A 204 -6.98 19.13 27.52
N TYR A 205 -6.60 19.98 28.46
CA TYR A 205 -5.24 20.49 28.55
C TYR A 205 -4.85 20.81 29.99
N LYS A 206 -3.54 20.81 30.26
CA LYS A 206 -2.93 21.27 31.50
C LYS A 206 -1.82 22.25 31.18
N VAL A 207 -1.90 23.44 31.77
CA VAL A 207 -0.83 24.44 31.67
C VAL A 207 0.31 24.04 32.60
N ILE A 208 1.50 23.77 32.04
CA ILE A 208 2.71 23.47 32.82
C ILE A 208 3.49 24.76 33.07
N THR A 209 3.68 25.55 32.01
CA THR A 209 4.27 26.89 32.08
C THR A 209 3.41 27.83 31.27
N GLN A 210 3.01 28.94 31.88
CA GLN A 210 2.28 30.00 31.20
C GLN A 210 3.26 30.95 30.53
N GLY A 211 3.18 31.08 29.21
CA GLY A 211 3.92 32.06 28.45
C GLY A 211 3.32 33.46 28.56
N THR A 212 4.12 34.46 28.17
CA THR A 212 3.74 35.88 28.18
C THR A 212 3.82 36.52 26.79
N GLY A 213 4.10 35.73 25.76
CA GLY A 213 4.16 36.20 24.37
C GLY A 213 2.79 36.29 23.71
N GLU A 214 2.79 36.54 22.41
CA GLU A 214 1.56 36.61 21.61
C GLU A 214 0.88 35.24 21.50
N THR A 215 -0.46 35.24 21.46
CA THR A 215 -1.25 34.05 21.17
C THR A 215 -1.50 33.95 19.66
N PRO A 216 -1.15 32.82 19.00
CA PRO A 216 -1.37 32.61 17.57
C PRO A 216 -2.81 32.80 17.14
N GLN A 217 -3.02 33.36 15.96
CA GLN A 217 -4.28 33.32 15.23
C GLN A 217 -4.40 32.03 14.39
N PRO A 218 -5.62 31.63 13.95
CA PRO A 218 -5.84 30.37 13.24
C PRO A 218 -4.99 30.15 11.97
N PHE A 219 -4.52 31.22 11.33
CA PHE A 219 -3.73 31.15 10.09
C PHE A 219 -2.24 31.49 10.29
N ASP A 220 -1.83 31.74 11.53
CA ASP A 220 -0.43 32.03 11.84
C ASP A 220 0.44 30.77 11.72
N SER A 221 1.72 31.00 11.44
CA SER A 221 2.73 29.95 11.56
C SER A 221 3.32 29.98 12.96
N VAL A 222 3.62 28.82 13.51
CA VAL A 222 4.20 28.67 14.84
C VAL A 222 5.43 27.79 14.79
N THR A 223 6.40 28.09 15.64
CA THR A 223 7.52 27.19 15.92
C THR A 223 7.28 26.52 17.27
N VAL A 224 7.31 25.20 17.31
CA VAL A 224 7.05 24.42 18.52
C VAL A 224 8.14 23.39 18.79
N LYS A 225 8.27 22.97 20.04
CA LYS A 225 8.82 21.66 20.40
C LYS A 225 7.69 20.78 20.91
N TYR A 226 7.69 19.51 20.57
CA TYR A 226 6.63 18.62 21.03
C TYR A 226 7.03 17.16 21.09
N GLU A 227 6.26 16.41 21.87
CA GLU A 227 6.25 14.95 21.87
C GLU A 227 4.80 14.46 21.95
N GLY A 228 4.43 13.55 21.05
CA GLY A 228 3.13 12.91 20.96
C GLY A 228 3.22 11.44 21.33
N LYS A 229 2.34 10.99 22.22
CA LYS A 229 2.22 9.60 22.66
C LYS A 229 0.76 9.16 22.80
N THR A 230 0.52 7.87 22.70
CA THR A 230 -0.77 7.24 23.03
C THR A 230 -0.92 7.04 24.54
N ILE A 231 -2.13 6.70 25.00
CA ILE A 231 -2.45 6.53 26.44
C ILE A 231 -1.65 5.42 27.13
N ASP A 232 -1.14 4.46 26.36
CA ASP A 232 -0.26 3.37 26.79
C ASP A 232 1.22 3.80 26.88
N GLY A 233 1.53 5.07 26.57
CA GLY A 233 2.86 5.64 26.65
C GLY A 233 3.71 5.51 25.38
N ASN A 234 3.20 4.87 24.32
CA ASN A 234 3.95 4.72 23.07
C ASN A 234 4.12 6.07 22.36
N VAL A 235 5.37 6.54 22.28
CA VAL A 235 5.72 7.79 21.58
C VAL A 235 5.67 7.58 20.08
N PHE A 236 4.76 8.27 19.40
CA PHE A 236 4.57 8.12 17.96
C PHE A 236 5.22 9.22 17.12
N ASP A 237 5.44 10.40 17.71
CA ASP A 237 6.16 11.51 17.07
C ASP A 237 6.83 12.40 18.13
N SER A 238 8.00 12.96 17.83
CA SER A 238 8.75 13.82 18.73
C SER A 238 9.70 14.71 17.95
N SER A 239 9.59 16.03 18.13
CA SER A 239 10.52 16.99 17.52
C SER A 239 11.90 16.93 18.18
N TYR A 240 11.98 16.54 19.45
CA TYR A 240 13.23 16.42 20.22
C TYR A 240 14.22 15.41 19.62
N LYS A 241 13.70 14.44 18.85
CA LYS A 241 14.50 13.42 18.14
C LYS A 241 15.04 13.90 16.79
N ARG A 242 14.75 15.15 16.38
CA ARG A 242 15.13 15.73 15.08
C ARG A 242 16.16 16.84 15.27
N ASN A 243 16.81 17.27 14.18
CA ASN A 243 17.69 18.44 14.15
C ASN A 243 17.28 19.39 13.01
N PRO A 244 16.86 20.65 13.28
CA PRO A 244 16.70 21.24 14.62
C PRO A 244 15.60 20.54 15.43
N GLN A 245 15.66 20.64 16.76
CA GLN A 245 14.69 20.01 17.69
C GLN A 245 13.30 20.67 17.71
N THR A 246 13.02 21.52 16.73
CA THR A 246 11.78 22.28 16.56
C THR A 246 11.06 21.85 15.30
N ALA A 247 9.76 22.11 15.26
CA ALA A 247 8.95 21.96 14.06
C ALA A 247 8.15 23.24 13.81
N LYS A 248 7.96 23.58 12.53
CA LYS A 248 7.11 24.69 12.11
C LYS A 248 5.79 24.15 11.57
N PHE A 249 4.69 24.74 12.02
CA PHE A 249 3.35 24.39 11.57
C PHE A 249 2.54 25.65 11.33
N ARG A 250 1.56 25.57 10.42
CA ARG A 250 0.45 26.50 10.42
C ARG A 250 -0.66 25.96 11.30
N CYS A 251 -1.29 26.83 12.10
CA CYS A 251 -2.34 26.42 13.02
C CYS A 251 -3.54 25.72 12.32
N ASP A 252 -3.82 26.04 11.06
CA ASP A 252 -4.89 25.46 10.24
C ASP A 252 -4.54 24.15 9.53
N GLN A 253 -3.27 23.69 9.61
CA GLN A 253 -2.76 22.52 8.87
C GLN A 253 -2.40 21.33 9.78
N VAL A 254 -2.90 21.35 11.02
CA VAL A 254 -2.68 20.31 12.02
C VAL A 254 -4.02 19.71 12.44
N ILE A 255 -4.00 18.66 13.28
CA ILE A 255 -5.24 18.07 13.81
C ILE A 255 -6.06 19.11 14.58
N LYS A 256 -7.39 18.97 14.57
CA LYS A 256 -8.31 19.97 15.13
C LYS A 256 -7.99 20.35 16.58
N GLY A 257 -7.59 19.38 17.40
CA GLY A 257 -7.20 19.62 18.79
C GLY A 257 -5.94 20.47 18.94
N TRP A 258 -5.00 20.36 18.00
CA TRP A 258 -3.83 21.25 17.95
C TRP A 258 -4.21 22.65 17.49
N THR A 259 -5.03 22.78 16.44
CA THR A 259 -5.53 24.08 15.97
C THR A 259 -6.18 24.85 17.12
N GLU A 260 -7.07 24.19 17.86
CA GLU A 260 -7.73 24.78 19.02
C GLU A 260 -6.71 25.15 20.11
N ALA A 261 -5.85 24.21 20.54
CA ALA A 261 -4.88 24.44 21.60
C ALA A 261 -3.92 25.60 21.29
N LEU A 262 -3.32 25.62 20.10
CA LEU A 262 -2.35 26.63 19.70
C LEU A 262 -2.94 28.03 19.76
N THR A 263 -4.21 28.21 19.37
CA THR A 263 -4.89 29.52 19.43
C THR A 263 -5.31 29.96 20.83
N MET A 264 -5.06 29.13 21.85
CA MET A 264 -5.24 29.47 23.27
C MET A 264 -3.91 29.60 24.03
N MET A 265 -2.80 29.22 23.40
CA MET A 265 -1.47 29.17 24.02
C MET A 265 -0.67 30.44 23.70
N PRO A 266 -0.34 31.30 24.69
CA PRO A 266 0.63 32.37 24.48
C PRO A 266 2.02 31.81 24.18
N ALA A 267 2.80 32.47 23.32
CA ALA A 267 4.19 32.07 23.08
C ALA A 267 5.02 32.06 24.38
N GLY A 268 5.92 31.09 24.48
CA GLY A 268 6.65 30.72 25.69
C GLY A 268 5.92 29.71 26.58
N SER A 269 4.67 29.34 26.25
CA SER A 269 3.91 28.36 27.05
C SER A 269 4.39 26.93 26.83
N LYS A 270 4.29 26.12 27.88
CA LYS A 270 4.40 24.66 27.84
C LYS A 270 3.12 24.03 28.35
N TRP A 271 2.40 23.29 27.52
CA TRP A 271 1.14 22.65 27.87
C TRP A 271 1.23 21.14 27.64
N GLU A 272 0.50 20.37 28.44
CA GLU A 272 0.08 19.02 28.08
C GLU A 272 -1.32 19.08 27.47
N LEU A 273 -1.51 18.46 26.31
CA LEU A 273 -2.78 18.35 25.60
C LEU A 273 -3.22 16.89 25.63
N TYR A 274 -4.50 16.65 25.86
CA TYR A 274 -5.12 15.34 25.78
C TYR A 274 -6.30 15.43 24.81
N ILE A 275 -6.09 14.87 23.62
CA ILE A 275 -6.89 15.13 22.44
C ILE A 275 -7.77 13.90 22.17
N PRO A 276 -9.11 14.02 22.29
CA PRO A 276 -10.01 12.94 21.93
C PRO A 276 -9.95 12.62 20.43
N GLN A 277 -10.35 11.40 20.06
CA GLN A 277 -10.23 10.90 18.68
C GLN A 277 -10.96 11.78 17.66
N GLU A 278 -12.07 12.40 18.06
CA GLU A 278 -12.88 13.32 17.23
C GLU A 278 -12.12 14.59 16.82
N LEU A 279 -11.13 14.98 17.63
CA LEU A 279 -10.23 16.12 17.39
C LEU A 279 -8.86 15.70 16.84
N ALA A 280 -8.66 14.40 16.59
CA ALA A 280 -7.44 13.79 16.09
C ALA A 280 -7.72 13.02 14.77
N TYR A 281 -7.35 11.74 14.70
CA TYR A 281 -7.42 10.92 13.48
C TYR A 281 -8.71 10.09 13.32
N GLY A 282 -9.64 10.18 14.28
CA GLY A 282 -10.93 9.53 14.12
C GLY A 282 -10.87 8.00 14.16
N ALA A 283 -11.75 7.38 13.37
CA ALA A 283 -11.74 5.94 13.07
C ALA A 283 -10.59 5.50 12.14
N ARG A 284 -9.75 6.41 11.66
CA ARG A 284 -8.70 6.09 10.69
C ARG A 284 -7.41 5.71 11.42
N GLN A 285 -6.69 4.74 10.88
CA GLN A 285 -5.33 4.46 11.30
C GLN A 285 -4.37 5.51 10.70
N ALA A 286 -3.45 6.03 11.50
CA ALA A 286 -2.45 7.01 11.08
C ALA A 286 -1.04 6.58 11.50
N GLY A 287 -0.30 5.96 10.58
CA GLY A 287 0.99 5.34 10.90
C GLY A 287 0.82 4.29 11.99
N GLN A 288 1.46 4.51 13.14
CA GLN A 288 1.38 3.67 14.34
C GLN A 288 0.20 4.00 15.28
N ILE A 289 -0.54 5.07 15.01
CA ILE A 289 -1.70 5.48 15.80
C ILE A 289 -2.90 4.63 15.38
N LYS A 290 -3.40 3.85 16.34
CA LYS A 290 -4.59 3.00 16.15
C LYS A 290 -5.86 3.85 15.97
N PRO A 291 -6.86 3.34 15.25
CA PRO A 291 -8.20 3.93 15.22
C PRO A 291 -8.72 4.27 16.63
N TYR A 292 -9.42 5.40 16.75
CA TYR A 292 -10.05 5.86 17.99
C TYR A 292 -9.09 6.21 19.15
N SER A 293 -7.79 6.35 18.87
CA SER A 293 -6.82 6.74 19.90
C SER A 293 -7.06 8.14 20.42
N THR A 294 -6.97 8.29 21.74
CA THR A 294 -6.68 9.56 22.41
C THR A 294 -5.19 9.84 22.29
N LEU A 295 -4.83 11.06 21.95
CA LEU A 295 -3.44 11.48 21.81
C LEU A 295 -3.04 12.41 22.96
N ILE A 296 -1.87 12.15 23.52
CA ILE A 296 -1.28 12.99 24.57
C ILE A 296 -0.10 13.71 23.94
N PHE A 297 -0.11 15.04 23.98
CA PHE A 297 1.00 15.86 23.51
C PHE A 297 1.57 16.69 24.64
N THR A 298 2.89 16.74 24.76
CA THR A 298 3.56 17.85 25.43
C THR A 298 3.98 18.84 24.36
N VAL A 299 3.55 20.10 24.46
CA VAL A 299 3.81 21.14 23.46
C VAL A 299 4.43 22.36 24.13
N GLU A 300 5.57 22.79 23.63
CA GLU A 300 6.22 24.06 23.95
C GLU A 300 6.07 24.99 22.74
N LEU A 301 5.33 26.09 22.90
CA LEU A 301 5.18 27.10 21.85
C LEU A 301 6.35 28.07 21.94
N VAL A 302 7.27 28.01 20.98
CA VAL A 302 8.52 28.80 20.98
C VAL A 302 8.27 30.21 20.44
N SER A 303 7.64 30.31 19.26
CA SER A 303 7.37 31.61 18.62
C SER A 303 6.15 31.55 17.71
N VAL A 304 5.59 32.73 17.43
CA VAL A 304 4.55 32.96 16.41
C VAL A 304 5.18 33.74 15.27
N ASP A 305 5.18 33.14 14.09
CA ASP A 305 5.62 33.76 12.84
C ASP A 305 4.35 34.29 12.13
N LYS A 306 4.11 35.60 12.22
CA LYS A 306 2.99 36.23 11.50
C LYS A 306 3.24 36.16 10.00
N PRO A 307 2.25 35.80 9.16
CA PRO A 307 2.33 36.04 7.74
C PRO A 307 2.64 37.52 7.54
N GLN A 308 3.77 37.84 6.92
CA GLN A 308 4.13 39.21 6.61
C GLN A 308 3.00 39.76 5.73
N ALA A 309 2.15 40.62 6.28
CA ALA A 309 1.15 41.34 5.52
C ALA A 309 1.91 42.04 4.39
N SER A 310 1.57 41.71 3.15
CA SER A 310 2.15 42.31 1.96
C SER A 310 2.03 43.83 2.08
N ALA A 311 3.10 44.48 2.51
CA ALA A 311 3.31 45.89 2.38
C ALA A 311 3.55 46.16 0.89
N GLU A 312 2.48 46.26 0.11
CA GLU A 312 2.51 46.88 -1.20
C GLU A 312 1.13 47.46 -1.55
N SER A 313 0.66 48.35 -0.68
CA SER A 313 -0.10 49.51 -1.13
C SER A 313 0.85 50.48 -1.87
N SER A 314 1.32 50.10 -3.06
CA SER A 314 1.85 51.07 -4.02
C SER A 314 0.79 51.29 -5.09
N LYS A 315 -0.07 52.29 -4.86
CA LYS A 315 -0.85 52.94 -5.91
C LYS A 315 0.09 53.26 -7.09
N PRO A 316 -0.28 52.98 -8.35
CA PRO A 316 0.42 53.59 -9.47
C PRO A 316 0.20 55.10 -9.40
N ALA A 317 1.27 55.84 -9.10
CA ALA A 317 1.32 57.28 -9.31
C ALA A 317 1.17 57.55 -10.80
N VAL A 318 0.01 58.09 -11.19
CA VAL A 318 -0.21 58.67 -12.52
C VAL A 318 0.79 59.80 -12.70
N SER A 319 1.81 59.55 -13.52
CA SER A 319 2.79 60.57 -13.92
C SER A 319 2.20 61.43 -15.05
N PRO A 320 2.40 62.75 -15.04
CA PRO A 320 1.71 63.69 -15.93
C PRO A 320 2.31 63.71 -17.35
N LYS A 321 1.44 63.75 -18.37
CA LYS A 321 1.82 64.03 -19.77
C LYS A 321 2.41 65.44 -19.90
N LYS A 322 3.68 65.52 -20.35
CA LYS A 322 4.34 66.77 -20.78
C LYS A 322 3.73 67.29 -22.11
N PRO A 323 3.75 68.61 -22.38
CA PRO A 323 2.84 69.27 -23.30
C PRO A 323 3.33 69.32 -24.76
N ALA A 324 2.36 69.57 -25.64
CA ALA A 324 2.50 69.76 -27.07
C ALA A 324 3.54 70.83 -27.45
N ARG A 325 4.39 70.51 -28.43
CA ARG A 325 5.24 71.48 -29.13
C ARG A 325 4.61 71.78 -30.50
N LYS A 326 4.00 72.96 -30.61
CA LYS A 326 3.73 73.64 -31.89
C LYS A 326 5.04 74.08 -32.54
N LYS A 327 5.08 74.00 -33.88
CA LYS A 327 5.78 74.84 -34.89
C LYS A 327 5.91 73.96 -36.14
N LYS A 328 5.60 74.39 -37.37
CA LYS A 328 5.35 75.71 -37.93
C LYS A 328 4.58 75.50 -39.24
#